data_AF-A0A061QNE4-F1
#
_entry.id   AF-A0A061QNE4-F1
#
_cell.length_a   1.000
_cell.length_b   1.000
_cell.length_c   1.000
_cell.angle_alpha   90.00
_cell.angle_beta   90.00
_cell.angle_gamma   90.00
#
_symmetry.space_group_name_H-M   'P 1'
#
loop_
_entity.id
_entity.type
_entity.pdbx_description
1 polymer ?
#
loop_
_entity_poly.entity_id
_entity_poly.type
_entity_poly.pdbx_seq_one_letter_code
_entity_poly.pdbx_strand_id
1 'polypeptide(L)'
;MEKENEVAKQREKRTTQQVVGWIPAVMLPASLSTKQRAAVHEAAENAGLLHRSEGNVGARRLALGTATGGSPTNVFLDDGLWTDQRLAAELLRLLGLDVSAELQNAPYPDTSALKNEKKIEQAKFRKTELSLGKWIETTGQLLEGEKLAEIAEAKESVCAKSSTACAASGRTLLNLKCQDVETGLLGRSILTLVPNWGPREGRSEALPPHKFGPHDVVALRPNKGDSTAEALAEGLVYRVKDAAILVAVDEAPEEGLDRPLRLEKLANEVTYRRYRQTLVSLSACAAGGEPSRLVDIAFGRAQPGFQPPRWTPLNKGLDESQRRAVGLALSAKDICLIHGPPGTGKTTTLIELILQEAKRGSRVLVCAASNIAVDNLVERLVRASRKIRAVRMGHPARLLPEVLDSSLEAQVLRSDNSSIARDCRADMKKASAALLKLGRRDYEQRRAIRQELRQLAKEERQRQGGGAGGHRQGAGCLLHPHGASGPGPA
;
A
#
# COMPACT_ATOMS: atom_id res chain seq x y z
N MET A 1 -9.77 -12.86 -29.95
CA MET A 1 -9.39 -11.49 -29.54
C MET A 1 -10.57 -10.52 -29.46
N GLU A 2 -11.20 -10.03 -30.54
CA GLU A 2 -12.32 -9.07 -30.40
C GLU A 2 -13.56 -9.67 -29.71
N LYS A 3 -13.95 -10.90 -30.07
CA LYS A 3 -15.05 -11.62 -29.39
C LYS A 3 -14.76 -11.95 -27.91
N GLU A 4 -13.50 -12.16 -27.53
CA GLU A 4 -13.11 -12.44 -26.14
C GLU A 4 -13.06 -11.17 -25.29
N ASN A 5 -12.65 -10.05 -25.87
CA ASN A 5 -12.72 -8.73 -25.22
C ASN A 5 -14.16 -8.26 -25.01
N GLU A 6 -15.08 -8.64 -25.89
CA GLU A 6 -16.50 -8.31 -25.74
C GLU A 6 -17.17 -9.15 -24.65
N VAL A 7 -16.80 -10.42 -24.52
CA VAL A 7 -17.22 -11.29 -23.40
C VAL A 7 -16.62 -10.82 -22.06
N ALA A 8 -15.37 -10.34 -22.05
CA ALA A 8 -14.74 -9.77 -20.85
C ALA A 8 -15.39 -8.43 -20.43
N LYS A 9 -15.71 -7.55 -21.38
CA LYS A 9 -16.45 -6.30 -21.11
C LYS A 9 -17.89 -6.53 -20.67
N GLN A 10 -18.56 -7.57 -21.17
CA GLN A 10 -19.90 -7.97 -20.70
C GLN A 10 -19.85 -8.60 -19.30
N ARG A 11 -18.78 -9.34 -18.96
CA ARG A 11 -18.52 -9.83 -17.60
C ARG A 11 -18.28 -8.68 -16.63
N GLU A 12 -17.44 -7.72 -16.99
CA GLU A 12 -17.09 -6.57 -16.14
C GLU A 12 -18.28 -5.61 -15.90
N LYS A 13 -19.13 -5.40 -16.93
CA LYS A 13 -20.40 -4.66 -16.79
C LYS A 13 -21.42 -5.38 -15.92
N ARG A 14 -21.49 -6.72 -15.95
CA ARG A 14 -22.38 -7.50 -15.07
C ARG A 14 -21.94 -7.43 -13.61
N THR A 15 -20.64 -7.42 -13.34
CA THR A 15 -20.10 -7.33 -11.96
C THR A 15 -20.30 -5.93 -11.35
N THR A 16 -20.29 -4.86 -12.15
CA THR A 16 -20.47 -3.49 -11.65
C THR A 16 -21.93 -3.05 -11.50
N GLN A 17 -22.90 -3.77 -12.06
CA GLN A 17 -24.33 -3.41 -12.00
C GLN A 17 -25.12 -4.09 -10.87
N GLN A 18 -24.50 -4.93 -10.04
CA GLN A 18 -25.17 -5.72 -9.00
C GLN A 18 -24.82 -5.31 -7.56
N VAL A 19 -25.04 -4.05 -7.16
CA VAL A 19 -25.07 -3.73 -5.72
C VAL A 19 -26.08 -2.62 -5.39
N VAL A 20 -27.35 -2.75 -5.77
CA VAL A 20 -28.45 -2.08 -5.05
C VAL A 20 -29.72 -2.94 -5.09
N GLY A 21 -30.17 -3.41 -3.92
CA GLY A 21 -31.59 -3.70 -3.66
C GLY A 21 -32.19 -5.06 -4.08
N TRP A 22 -31.44 -6.17 -4.08
CA TRP A 22 -32.04 -7.51 -4.29
C TRP A 22 -32.28 -8.23 -2.95
N ILE A 23 -33.40 -8.97 -2.85
CA ILE A 23 -33.81 -9.72 -1.66
C ILE A 23 -33.22 -11.14 -1.75
N PRO A 24 -32.48 -11.62 -0.72
CA PRO A 24 -31.91 -12.95 -0.74
C PRO A 24 -32.97 -14.04 -0.54
N ALA A 25 -32.91 -15.10 -1.34
CA ALA A 25 -33.81 -16.25 -1.24
C ALA A 25 -33.39 -17.20 -0.11
N VAL A 26 -32.08 -17.39 0.09
CA VAL A 26 -31.52 -18.25 1.14
C VAL A 26 -30.39 -17.53 1.87
N MET A 27 -30.47 -17.54 3.20
CA MET A 27 -29.45 -17.03 4.11
C MET A 27 -28.78 -18.20 4.81
N LEU A 28 -27.51 -18.40 4.49
CA LEU A 28 -26.71 -19.49 5.01
C LEU A 28 -26.14 -19.17 6.40
N PRO A 29 -25.85 -20.20 7.21
CA PRO A 29 -25.38 -20.06 8.58
C PRO A 29 -24.06 -19.29 8.68
N ALA A 30 -23.85 -18.55 9.76
CA ALA A 30 -22.55 -17.95 10.04
C ALA A 30 -21.51 -19.02 10.43
N SER A 31 -21.95 -20.20 10.88
CA SER A 31 -21.12 -21.33 11.26
C SER A 31 -20.45 -22.06 10.08
N LEU A 32 -20.79 -21.73 8.82
CA LEU A 32 -20.15 -22.36 7.66
C LEU A 32 -18.65 -22.13 7.66
N SER A 33 -17.89 -23.21 7.45
CA SER A 33 -16.44 -23.17 7.31
C SER A 33 -16.02 -22.37 6.07
N THR A 34 -14.78 -21.90 6.03
CA THR A 34 -14.23 -21.20 4.86
C THR A 34 -14.27 -22.08 3.61
N LYS A 35 -14.07 -23.40 3.75
CA LYS A 35 -14.19 -24.39 2.66
C LYS A 35 -15.60 -24.39 2.06
N GLN A 36 -16.62 -24.53 2.93
CA GLN A 36 -18.02 -24.55 2.51
C GLN A 36 -18.43 -23.23 1.87
N ARG A 37 -18.01 -22.10 2.44
CA ARG A 37 -18.29 -20.77 1.86
C ARG A 37 -17.69 -20.63 0.45
N ALA A 38 -16.45 -21.06 0.25
CA ALA A 38 -15.78 -20.98 -1.04
C ALA A 38 -16.48 -21.86 -2.09
N ALA A 39 -16.80 -23.11 -1.75
CA ALA A 39 -17.52 -24.02 -2.64
C ALA A 39 -18.89 -23.47 -3.05
N VAL A 40 -19.63 -22.88 -2.11
CA VAL A 40 -20.94 -22.28 -2.40
C VAL A 40 -20.82 -21.01 -3.26
N HIS A 41 -19.80 -20.19 -3.03
CA HIS A 41 -19.52 -19.03 -3.89
C HIS A 41 -19.27 -19.45 -5.34
N GLU A 42 -18.39 -20.45 -5.54
CA GLU A 42 -18.02 -20.97 -6.85
C GLU A 42 -19.21 -21.61 -7.56
N ALA A 43 -19.97 -22.46 -6.87
CA ALA A 43 -21.16 -23.08 -7.43
C ALA A 43 -22.24 -22.06 -7.78
N ALA A 44 -22.47 -21.06 -6.91
CA ALA A 44 -23.44 -20.00 -7.17
C ALA A 44 -23.04 -19.15 -8.40
N GLU A 45 -21.74 -18.85 -8.55
CA GLU A 45 -21.23 -18.15 -9.72
C GLU A 45 -21.42 -18.97 -11.00
N ASN A 46 -21.12 -20.27 -10.97
CA ASN A 46 -21.32 -21.20 -12.09
C ASN A 46 -22.79 -21.35 -12.48
N ALA A 47 -23.69 -21.36 -11.51
CA ALA A 47 -25.13 -21.42 -11.71
C ALA A 47 -25.78 -20.07 -12.09
N GLY A 48 -25.00 -18.98 -12.14
CA GLY A 48 -25.51 -17.64 -12.44
C GLY A 48 -26.40 -17.06 -11.33
N LEU A 49 -26.26 -17.55 -10.10
CA LEU A 49 -26.97 -17.06 -8.92
C LEU A 49 -26.30 -15.82 -8.34
N LEU A 50 -27.12 -14.87 -7.92
CA LEU A 50 -26.67 -13.72 -7.15
C LEU A 50 -26.19 -14.21 -5.78
N HIS A 51 -25.04 -13.72 -5.32
CA HIS A 51 -24.50 -14.11 -4.04
C HIS A 51 -23.67 -13.01 -3.39
N ARG A 52 -23.73 -12.88 -2.05
CA ARG A 52 -22.92 -11.92 -1.28
C ARG A 52 -22.76 -12.35 0.17
N SER A 53 -21.66 -11.95 0.80
CA SER A 53 -21.48 -12.11 2.26
C SER A 53 -21.95 -10.86 3.00
N GLU A 54 -22.88 -10.98 3.94
CA GLU A 54 -23.41 -9.88 4.76
C GLU A 54 -23.20 -10.11 6.26
N GLY A 55 -22.93 -9.05 7.02
CA GLY A 55 -22.83 -9.07 8.50
C GLY A 55 -21.51 -8.53 9.08
N ASN A 56 -21.51 -8.34 10.40
CA ASN A 56 -20.37 -7.83 11.17
C ASN A 56 -19.26 -8.89 11.37
N VAL A 57 -18.04 -8.43 11.68
CA VAL A 57 -16.86 -9.29 11.89
C VAL A 57 -17.16 -10.30 13.02
N GLY A 58 -17.32 -11.58 12.65
CA GLY A 58 -17.67 -12.68 13.56
C GLY A 58 -19.03 -13.35 13.30
N ALA A 59 -19.94 -12.70 12.57
CA ALA A 59 -21.29 -13.21 12.27
C ALA A 59 -21.69 -13.04 10.79
N ARG A 60 -20.71 -13.08 9.88
CA ARG A 60 -20.97 -12.93 8.43
C ARG A 60 -21.69 -14.15 7.87
N ARG A 61 -22.86 -13.96 7.30
CA ARG A 61 -23.68 -14.97 6.62
C ARG A 61 -23.55 -14.83 5.10
N LEU A 62 -23.68 -15.94 4.38
CA LEU A 62 -23.68 -15.96 2.91
C LEU A 62 -25.13 -15.93 2.42
N ALA A 63 -25.44 -14.97 1.57
CA ALA A 63 -26.77 -14.74 1.01
C ALA A 63 -26.78 -15.18 -0.47
N LEU A 64 -27.78 -15.95 -0.88
CA LEU A 64 -27.97 -16.46 -2.25
C LEU A 64 -29.37 -16.08 -2.79
N GLY A 65 -29.49 -15.91 -4.11
CA GLY A 65 -30.79 -15.88 -4.78
C GLY A 65 -30.74 -15.53 -6.28
N THR A 66 -31.90 -15.18 -6.83
CA THR A 66 -32.17 -15.17 -8.28
C THR A 66 -32.51 -13.77 -8.79
N ALA A 67 -32.21 -13.50 -10.07
CA ALA A 67 -32.51 -12.21 -10.72
C ALA A 67 -34.00 -11.98 -11.02
N THR A 68 -34.79 -13.05 -11.13
CA THR A 68 -36.24 -13.01 -11.26
C THR A 68 -36.85 -13.02 -9.87
N GLY A 69 -37.26 -11.85 -9.36
CA GLY A 69 -37.85 -11.65 -8.04
C GLY A 69 -39.22 -12.31 -7.84
N GLY A 70 -39.32 -13.63 -8.03
CA GLY A 70 -40.42 -14.42 -7.50
C GLY A 70 -40.18 -14.65 -6.02
N SER A 71 -41.13 -14.26 -5.16
CA SER A 71 -41.12 -14.74 -3.77
C SER A 71 -41.16 -16.28 -3.79
N PRO A 72 -40.28 -16.92 -3.02
CA PRO A 72 -40.83 -17.67 -1.89
C PRO A 72 -39.93 -17.54 -0.65
N THR A 73 -40.48 -17.09 0.47
CA THR A 73 -39.97 -17.26 1.86
C THR A 73 -38.46 -17.14 2.07
N ASN A 74 -38.00 -16.05 2.70
CA ASN A 74 -36.62 -15.94 3.20
C ASN A 74 -36.27 -17.16 4.07
N VAL A 75 -35.53 -18.12 3.53
CA VAL A 75 -35.11 -19.31 4.29
C VAL A 75 -33.83 -18.97 5.03
N PHE A 76 -33.94 -18.88 6.35
CA PHE A 76 -32.80 -18.75 7.24
C PHE A 76 -32.42 -20.13 7.75
N LEU A 77 -31.24 -20.61 7.36
CA LEU A 77 -30.68 -21.82 7.92
C LEU A 77 -30.16 -21.55 9.35
N ASP A 78 -30.25 -22.55 10.22
CA ASP A 78 -29.83 -22.47 11.61
C ASP A 78 -28.30 -22.40 11.75
N ASP A 79 -27.82 -21.72 12.79
CA ASP A 79 -26.37 -21.62 13.09
C ASP A 79 -25.78 -22.92 13.69
N GLY A 80 -26.43 -24.07 13.46
CA GLY A 80 -25.95 -25.39 13.87
C GLY A 80 -24.66 -25.81 13.16
N LEU A 81 -24.16 -27.01 13.47
CA LEU A 81 -23.02 -27.61 12.77
C LEU A 81 -23.50 -28.24 11.44
N TRP A 82 -22.89 -27.81 10.34
CA TRP A 82 -23.21 -28.26 8.98
C TRP A 82 -22.10 -29.14 8.42
N THR A 83 -22.42 -30.40 8.10
CA THR A 83 -21.53 -31.28 7.33
C THR A 83 -21.64 -30.97 5.84
N ASP A 84 -20.59 -31.29 5.07
CA ASP A 84 -20.57 -31.05 3.61
C ASP A 84 -21.74 -31.75 2.90
N GLN A 85 -22.08 -32.98 3.30
CA GLN A 85 -23.23 -33.72 2.75
C GLN A 85 -24.57 -33.05 3.06
N ARG A 86 -24.75 -32.54 4.30
CA ARG A 86 -25.98 -31.86 4.72
C ARG A 86 -26.14 -30.52 4.00
N LEU A 87 -25.05 -29.78 3.83
CA LEU A 87 -25.04 -28.52 3.09
C LEU A 87 -25.37 -28.75 1.61
N ALA A 88 -24.77 -29.76 0.98
CA ALA A 88 -25.04 -30.11 -0.41
C ALA A 88 -26.51 -30.49 -0.65
N ALA A 89 -27.04 -31.37 0.18
CA ALA A 89 -28.44 -31.79 0.09
C ALA A 89 -29.41 -30.61 0.25
N GLU A 90 -29.13 -29.70 1.18
CA GLU A 90 -30.03 -28.57 1.46
C GLU A 90 -29.99 -27.49 0.37
N LEU A 91 -28.81 -27.22 -0.21
CA LEU A 91 -28.66 -26.29 -1.33
C LEU A 91 -29.29 -26.84 -2.63
N LEU A 92 -29.16 -28.14 -2.86
CA LEU A 92 -29.83 -28.81 -3.96
C LEU A 92 -31.36 -28.75 -3.79
N ARG A 93 -31.86 -28.97 -2.57
CA ARG A 93 -33.29 -28.93 -2.25
C ARG A 93 -33.90 -27.53 -2.37
N LEU A 94 -33.20 -26.50 -1.88
CA LEU A 94 -33.72 -25.13 -1.81
C LEU A 94 -33.55 -24.35 -3.12
N LEU A 95 -32.44 -24.56 -3.83
CA LEU A 95 -32.04 -23.73 -4.97
C LEU A 95 -31.79 -24.54 -6.24
N GLY A 96 -31.90 -25.87 -6.21
CA GLY A 96 -31.43 -26.72 -7.30
C GLY A 96 -29.91 -26.63 -7.51
N LEU A 97 -29.17 -26.11 -6.51
CA LEU A 97 -27.73 -25.88 -6.60
C LEU A 97 -26.98 -27.11 -6.10
N ASP A 98 -26.46 -27.92 -7.01
CA ASP A 98 -25.54 -29.00 -6.65
C ASP A 98 -24.15 -28.41 -6.34
N VAL A 99 -23.72 -28.55 -5.09
CA VAL A 99 -22.39 -28.14 -4.64
C VAL A 99 -21.51 -29.34 -4.27
N SER A 100 -21.95 -30.56 -4.58
CA SER A 100 -21.29 -31.79 -4.15
C SER A 100 -19.91 -31.92 -4.78
N ALA A 101 -19.78 -31.54 -6.05
CA ALA A 101 -18.51 -31.54 -6.77
C ALA A 101 -17.53 -30.50 -6.21
N GLU A 102 -18.00 -29.28 -5.91
CA GLU A 102 -17.19 -28.20 -5.37
C GLU A 102 -16.79 -28.46 -3.92
N LEU A 103 -17.64 -29.12 -3.12
CA LEU A 103 -17.29 -29.55 -1.76
C LEU A 103 -16.30 -30.72 -1.74
N GLN A 104 -16.32 -31.58 -2.78
CA GLN A 104 -15.32 -32.64 -2.97
C GLN A 104 -14.00 -32.11 -3.56
N ASN A 105 -14.08 -31.13 -4.47
CA ASN A 105 -12.93 -30.56 -5.21
C ASN A 105 -12.38 -29.26 -4.61
N ALA A 106 -12.96 -28.76 -3.50
CA ALA A 106 -12.49 -27.53 -2.86
C ALA A 106 -10.99 -27.63 -2.59
N PRO A 107 -10.18 -26.68 -3.10
CA PRO A 107 -8.78 -26.91 -3.43
C PRO A 107 -7.94 -26.95 -2.16
N TYR A 108 -7.76 -28.14 -1.62
CA TYR A 108 -6.55 -28.48 -0.91
C TYR A 108 -6.16 -29.89 -1.33
N PRO A 109 -5.18 -30.05 -2.25
CA PRO A 109 -4.78 -31.37 -2.68
C PRO A 109 -4.16 -32.11 -1.50
N ASP A 110 -4.73 -33.27 -1.21
CA ASP A 110 -4.05 -34.33 -0.48
C ASP A 110 -2.76 -34.67 -1.25
N THR A 111 -1.64 -34.65 -0.54
CA THR A 111 -0.28 -34.74 -1.10
C THR A 111 0.04 -36.07 -1.80
N SER A 112 -0.90 -37.00 -1.85
CA SER A 112 -0.82 -38.30 -2.51
C SER A 112 -1.18 -38.25 -4.01
N ALA A 113 -2.10 -37.38 -4.43
CA ALA A 113 -2.63 -37.33 -5.81
C ALA A 113 -1.78 -36.50 -6.80
N LEU A 114 -0.92 -35.60 -6.29
CA LEU A 114 -0.06 -34.67 -7.06
C LEU A 114 1.06 -35.32 -7.88
N LYS A 115 1.21 -36.65 -7.84
CA LYS A 115 2.27 -37.36 -8.61
C LYS A 115 1.91 -37.59 -10.08
N ASN A 116 0.61 -37.71 -10.41
CA ASN A 116 0.17 -38.06 -11.76
C ASN A 116 -0.17 -36.84 -12.63
N GLU A 117 -0.74 -35.77 -12.07
CA GLU A 117 -1.07 -34.55 -12.83
C GLU A 117 0.15 -33.73 -13.24
N LYS A 118 1.23 -33.76 -12.43
CA LYS A 118 2.50 -33.10 -12.76
C LYS A 118 3.09 -33.55 -14.08
N LYS A 119 2.88 -34.80 -14.51
CA LYS A 119 3.40 -35.31 -15.81
C LYS A 119 2.66 -34.72 -17.01
N ILE A 120 1.39 -34.34 -16.86
CA ILE A 120 0.53 -33.89 -17.97
C ILE A 120 0.63 -32.36 -18.14
N GLU A 121 0.74 -31.59 -17.06
CA GLU A 121 0.96 -30.13 -17.14
C GLU A 121 2.41 -29.74 -17.46
N GLN A 122 3.41 -30.47 -16.95
CA GLN A 122 4.82 -30.23 -17.29
C GLN A 122 5.12 -30.47 -18.79
N ALA A 123 4.28 -31.23 -19.50
CA ALA A 123 4.43 -31.49 -20.92
C ALA A 123 3.89 -30.35 -21.82
N LYS A 124 2.94 -29.53 -21.34
CA LYS A 124 2.34 -28.43 -22.12
C LYS A 124 3.10 -27.11 -22.01
N PHE A 125 3.80 -26.87 -20.90
CA PHE A 125 4.73 -25.73 -20.75
C PHE A 125 6.13 -26.10 -21.29
N ARG A 126 6.23 -26.41 -22.58
CA ARG A 126 7.53 -26.53 -23.25
C ARG A 126 8.16 -25.13 -23.39
N LYS A 127 9.03 -24.85 -22.41
CA LYS A 127 10.01 -23.76 -22.28
C LYS A 127 10.45 -23.14 -23.62
N THR A 128 10.01 -21.92 -23.89
CA THR A 128 10.98 -20.89 -24.28
C THR A 128 11.72 -20.53 -22.99
N GLU A 129 12.92 -21.07 -22.80
CA GLU A 129 13.74 -20.77 -21.64
C GLU A 129 14.23 -19.32 -21.78
N LEU A 130 13.45 -18.38 -21.23
CA LEU A 130 13.80 -16.97 -21.27
C LEU A 130 15.09 -16.78 -20.46
N SER A 131 16.20 -16.47 -21.14
CA SER A 131 17.45 -16.24 -20.45
C SER A 131 17.35 -14.99 -19.57
N LEU A 132 18.08 -14.98 -18.45
CA LEU A 132 18.16 -13.81 -17.56
C LEU A 132 18.57 -12.55 -18.34
N GLY A 133 19.54 -12.66 -19.25
CA GLY A 133 19.96 -11.55 -20.11
C GLY A 133 18.83 -11.00 -20.98
N LYS A 134 18.08 -11.88 -21.66
CA LYS A 134 16.94 -11.47 -22.50
C LYS A 134 15.82 -10.84 -21.67
N TRP A 135 15.56 -11.37 -20.48
CA TRP A 135 14.59 -10.80 -19.56
C TRP A 135 15.00 -9.40 -19.07
N ILE A 136 16.27 -9.20 -18.72
CA ILE A 136 16.80 -7.89 -18.30
C ILE A 136 16.65 -6.87 -19.43
N GLU A 137 17.04 -7.23 -20.66
CA GLU A 137 16.93 -6.36 -21.83
C GLU A 137 15.47 -5.97 -22.10
N THR A 138 14.58 -6.96 -22.17
CA THR A 138 13.15 -6.74 -22.44
C THR A 138 12.52 -5.88 -21.35
N THR A 139 12.80 -6.18 -20.08
CA THR A 139 12.28 -5.41 -18.94
C THR A 139 12.83 -3.98 -18.94
N GLY A 140 14.11 -3.81 -19.29
CA GLY A 140 14.73 -2.50 -19.41
C GLY A 140 14.07 -1.62 -20.48
N GLN A 141 13.73 -2.20 -21.64
CA GLN A 141 13.00 -1.51 -22.70
C GLN A 141 11.57 -1.14 -22.27
N LEU A 142 10.85 -2.07 -21.64
CA LEU A 142 9.50 -1.81 -21.13
C LEU A 142 9.48 -0.70 -20.08
N LEU A 143 10.45 -0.71 -19.14
CA LEU A 143 10.56 0.33 -18.12
C LEU A 143 10.90 1.70 -18.72
N GLU A 144 11.70 1.76 -19.79
CA GLU A 144 11.97 3.03 -20.46
C GLU A 144 10.77 3.52 -21.26
N GLY A 145 10.04 2.62 -21.92
CA GLY A 145 8.78 2.94 -22.57
C GLY A 145 7.78 3.56 -21.59
N GLU A 146 7.59 2.93 -20.44
CA GLU A 146 6.71 3.43 -19.38
C GLU A 146 7.17 4.79 -18.84
N LYS A 147 8.47 4.96 -18.57
CA LYS A 147 9.05 6.23 -18.12
C LYS A 147 8.79 7.35 -19.14
N LEU A 148 9.06 7.09 -20.42
CA LEU A 148 8.86 8.08 -21.48
C LEU A 148 7.38 8.42 -21.66
N ALA A 149 6.48 7.44 -21.54
CA ALA A 149 5.04 7.67 -21.56
C ALA A 149 4.58 8.55 -20.39
N GLU A 150 5.04 8.27 -19.16
CA GLU A 150 4.70 9.09 -17.98
C GLU A 150 5.26 10.51 -18.09
N ILE A 151 6.49 10.68 -18.59
CA ILE A 151 7.09 11.99 -18.85
C ILE A 151 6.33 12.73 -19.96
N ALA A 152 5.92 12.04 -21.03
CA ALA A 152 5.14 12.65 -22.10
C ALA A 152 3.78 13.12 -21.59
N GLU A 153 3.06 12.31 -20.81
CA GLU A 153 1.80 12.70 -20.16
C GLU A 153 1.98 13.91 -19.23
N ALA A 154 3.08 13.93 -18.47
CA ALA A 154 3.43 15.07 -17.62
C ALA A 154 3.78 16.32 -18.44
N LYS A 155 4.51 16.18 -19.55
CA LYS A 155 4.94 17.29 -20.42
C LYS A 155 3.81 17.85 -21.27
N GLU A 156 2.92 17.04 -21.83
CA GLU A 156 1.72 17.51 -22.54
C GLU A 156 0.85 18.39 -21.63
N SER A 157 0.83 18.05 -20.34
CA SER A 157 0.13 18.83 -19.32
C SER A 157 0.84 20.15 -18.94
N VAL A 158 2.15 20.28 -19.20
CA VAL A 158 2.99 21.47 -18.91
C VAL A 158 3.22 22.35 -20.15
N CYS A 159 3.16 21.77 -21.36
CA CYS A 159 3.48 22.43 -22.63
C CYS A 159 2.29 23.20 -23.24
N ALA A 160 1.12 23.17 -22.60
CA ALA A 160 0.08 24.11 -22.93
C ALA A 160 0.56 25.51 -22.52
N LYS A 161 0.99 26.32 -23.50
CA LYS A 161 1.78 27.57 -23.42
C LYS A 161 1.28 28.68 -22.49
N SER A 162 0.19 28.45 -21.75
CA SER A 162 -0.25 29.32 -20.66
C SER A 162 -0.37 28.50 -19.37
N SER A 163 0.07 29.07 -18.26
CA SER A 163 -0.15 28.52 -16.91
C SER A 163 -1.61 28.13 -16.69
N THR A 164 -2.54 28.88 -17.29
CA THR A 164 -3.99 28.64 -17.30
C THR A 164 -4.39 27.30 -17.94
N ALA A 165 -3.76 26.91 -19.05
CA ALA A 165 -4.08 25.64 -19.71
C ALA A 165 -3.51 24.44 -18.95
N CYS A 166 -2.36 24.61 -18.28
CA CYS A 166 -1.83 23.62 -17.33
C CYS A 166 -2.77 23.46 -16.12
N ALA A 167 -3.39 24.54 -15.65
CA ALA A 167 -4.39 24.49 -14.59
C ALA A 167 -5.66 23.73 -15.02
N ALA A 168 -6.08 23.88 -16.29
CA ALA A 168 -7.21 23.14 -16.85
C ALA A 168 -6.97 21.61 -16.89
N SER A 169 -5.70 21.16 -16.99
CA SER A 169 -5.34 19.74 -16.91
C SER A 169 -5.49 19.14 -15.49
N GLY A 170 -5.61 20.01 -14.47
CA GLY A 170 -5.65 19.65 -13.06
C GLY A 170 -4.30 19.29 -12.44
N ARG A 171 -3.19 19.36 -13.18
CA ARG A 171 -1.84 19.03 -12.67
C ARG A 171 -1.06 20.24 -12.12
N THR A 172 -1.61 21.44 -12.29
CA THR A 172 -1.06 22.69 -11.76
C THR A 172 -2.13 23.46 -11.02
N LEU A 173 -1.85 23.88 -9.79
CA LEU A 173 -2.69 24.83 -9.07
C LEU A 173 -2.04 26.22 -9.13
N LEU A 174 -2.79 27.19 -9.62
CA LEU A 174 -2.31 28.58 -9.76
C LEU A 174 -2.83 29.47 -8.64
N ASN A 175 -2.15 30.60 -8.46
CA ASN A 175 -2.55 31.68 -7.58
C ASN A 175 -2.91 31.18 -6.17
N LEU A 176 -2.02 30.39 -5.59
CA LEU A 176 -2.06 29.97 -4.19
C LEU A 176 -1.35 31.00 -3.31
N LYS A 177 -1.69 31.04 -2.04
CA LYS A 177 -0.95 31.75 -0.99
C LYS A 177 -0.55 30.77 0.10
N CYS A 178 0.63 30.95 0.66
CA CYS A 178 1.04 30.22 1.85
C CYS A 178 0.35 30.83 3.08
N GLN A 179 -0.59 30.10 3.68
CA GLN A 179 -1.31 30.54 4.88
C GLN A 179 -0.52 30.23 6.16
N ASP A 180 0.07 29.03 6.21
CA ASP A 180 0.80 28.56 7.38
C ASP A 180 2.03 27.74 6.99
N VAL A 181 3.03 27.77 7.87
CA VAL A 181 4.21 26.93 7.84
C VAL A 181 4.34 26.30 9.22
N GLU A 182 4.00 25.02 9.32
CA GLU A 182 4.05 24.24 10.56
C GLU A 182 5.28 23.33 10.55
N THR A 183 6.05 23.30 11.62
CA THR A 183 7.10 22.28 11.84
C THR A 183 6.46 21.08 12.54
N GLY A 184 6.40 19.90 11.91
CA GLY A 184 5.61 18.80 12.50
C GLY A 184 5.98 17.37 12.11
N LEU A 185 6.51 17.12 10.92
CA LEU A 185 6.78 15.75 10.44
C LEU A 185 8.23 15.35 10.66
N LEU A 186 8.64 15.23 11.93
CA LEU A 186 9.98 14.77 12.36
C LEU A 186 11.08 15.66 11.75
N GLY A 187 11.04 16.96 12.03
CA GLY A 187 11.99 17.96 11.53
C GLY A 187 11.66 18.57 10.17
N ARG A 188 10.56 18.15 9.52
CA ARG A 188 10.09 18.72 8.25
C ARG A 188 9.02 19.78 8.42
N SER A 189 8.99 20.71 7.46
CA SER A 189 8.01 21.79 7.41
C SER A 189 6.82 21.41 6.54
N ILE A 190 5.62 21.72 7.01
CA ILE A 190 4.36 21.55 6.30
C ILE A 190 3.88 22.94 5.88
N LEU A 191 3.82 23.16 4.57
CA LEU A 191 3.28 24.37 3.97
C LEU A 191 1.77 24.18 3.75
N THR A 192 0.95 25.02 4.37
CA THR A 192 -0.49 25.07 4.09
C THR A 192 -0.74 26.09 2.99
N LEU A 193 -1.06 25.60 1.79
CA LEU A 193 -1.35 26.42 0.62
C LEU A 193 -2.86 26.51 0.42
N VAL A 194 -3.38 27.72 0.27
CA VAL A 194 -4.81 28.00 0.05
C VAL A 194 -4.97 28.88 -1.18
N PRO A 195 -6.16 28.94 -1.79
CA PRO A 195 -6.39 29.88 -2.89
C PRO A 195 -6.15 31.35 -2.46
N ASN A 196 -5.49 32.13 -3.32
CA ASN A 196 -5.18 33.55 -3.08
C ASN A 196 -6.28 34.51 -3.57
N TRP A 197 -7.40 33.99 -4.04
CA TRP A 197 -8.54 34.81 -4.41
C TRP A 197 -9.50 34.87 -3.22
N GLY A 198 -9.81 36.09 -2.77
CA GLY A 198 -10.71 36.30 -1.63
C GLY A 198 -12.18 36.04 -1.98
N PRO A 199 -13.09 36.14 -1.00
CA PRO A 199 -14.53 36.07 -1.22
C PRO A 199 -15.00 37.33 -1.96
N ARG A 200 -14.80 37.38 -3.28
CA ARG A 200 -15.42 38.37 -4.16
C ARG A 200 -16.14 37.64 -5.30
N GLU A 201 -17.44 37.93 -5.39
CA GLU A 201 -18.38 37.59 -6.46
C GLU A 201 -18.32 36.13 -6.96
N GLY A 202 -18.97 35.24 -6.19
CA GLY A 202 -19.50 33.98 -6.74
C GLY A 202 -18.52 32.82 -6.91
N ARG A 203 -17.24 32.98 -6.54
CA ARG A 203 -16.29 31.87 -6.56
C ARG A 203 -16.16 31.21 -5.16
N SER A 204 -16.08 29.88 -5.11
CA SER A 204 -16.00 29.05 -3.89
C SER A 204 -14.63 29.06 -3.20
N GLU A 205 -14.51 29.17 -1.87
CA GLU A 205 -13.21 29.05 -1.18
C GLU A 205 -12.47 27.71 -1.39
N ALA A 206 -13.10 26.75 -2.08
CA ALA A 206 -12.50 25.49 -2.46
C ALA A 206 -11.36 25.61 -3.48
N LEU A 207 -10.46 24.63 -3.44
CA LEU A 207 -9.47 24.38 -4.48
C LEU A 207 -10.21 24.10 -5.80
N PRO A 208 -9.67 24.60 -6.93
CA PRO A 208 -10.21 24.24 -8.24
C PRO A 208 -10.02 22.74 -8.50
N PRO A 209 -10.84 22.12 -9.38
CA PRO A 209 -10.71 20.71 -9.75
C PRO A 209 -9.27 20.36 -10.15
N HIS A 210 -8.72 19.32 -9.55
CA HIS A 210 -7.31 18.98 -9.70
C HIS A 210 -7.03 17.49 -9.56
N LYS A 211 -5.83 17.06 -9.97
CA LYS A 211 -5.33 15.68 -9.94
C LYS A 211 -4.24 15.45 -8.88
N PHE A 212 -4.12 16.37 -7.91
CA PHE A 212 -3.26 16.18 -6.74
C PHE A 212 -3.89 15.18 -5.78
N GLY A 213 -3.13 14.16 -5.42
CA GLY A 213 -3.42 13.22 -4.36
C GLY A 213 -2.32 13.23 -3.29
N PRO A 214 -2.58 12.64 -2.11
CA PRO A 214 -1.55 12.42 -1.11
C PRO A 214 -0.34 11.71 -1.73
N HIS A 215 0.85 12.14 -1.34
CA HIS A 215 2.16 11.61 -1.70
C HIS A 215 2.66 11.91 -3.11
N ASP A 216 1.92 12.70 -3.89
CA ASP A 216 2.40 13.25 -5.16
C ASP A 216 3.65 14.11 -4.91
N VAL A 217 4.63 13.96 -5.80
CA VAL A 217 5.83 14.81 -5.83
C VAL A 217 5.46 16.13 -6.49
N VAL A 218 5.77 17.23 -5.83
CA VAL A 218 5.35 18.56 -6.28
C VAL A 218 6.48 19.57 -6.16
N ALA A 219 6.48 20.54 -7.07
CA ALA A 219 7.32 21.73 -7.02
C ALA A 219 6.46 22.96 -6.73
N LEU A 220 6.90 23.74 -5.75
CA LEU A 220 6.36 25.05 -5.43
C LEU A 220 7.15 26.12 -6.19
N ARG A 221 6.47 26.94 -6.99
CA ARG A 221 7.08 28.00 -7.80
C ARG A 221 6.34 29.33 -7.61
N PRO A 222 6.96 30.48 -7.95
CA PRO A 222 6.24 31.74 -8.06
C PRO A 222 5.15 31.64 -9.15
N ASN A 223 3.98 32.26 -8.94
CA ASN A 223 2.87 32.14 -9.87
C ASN A 223 3.18 32.76 -11.25
N LYS A 224 3.90 33.90 -11.27
CA LYS A 224 4.41 34.55 -12.47
C LYS A 224 5.89 34.20 -12.65
N GLY A 225 6.25 33.64 -13.80
CA GLY A 225 7.61 33.21 -14.14
C GLY A 225 7.60 32.02 -15.09
N ASP A 226 8.71 31.73 -15.76
CA ASP A 226 8.81 30.57 -16.64
C ASP A 226 8.66 29.25 -15.88
N SER A 227 8.09 28.23 -16.53
CA SER A 227 7.97 26.87 -16.00
C SER A 227 9.33 26.19 -15.78
N THR A 228 10.39 26.72 -16.40
CA THR A 228 11.78 26.28 -16.27
C THR A 228 12.55 26.95 -15.13
N ALA A 229 11.95 27.94 -14.44
CA ALA A 229 12.59 28.57 -13.29
C ALA A 229 12.75 27.60 -12.11
N GLU A 230 13.81 27.80 -11.32
CA GLU A 230 14.08 27.01 -10.11
C GLU A 230 12.88 27.01 -9.16
N ALA A 231 12.58 25.84 -8.59
CA ALA A 231 11.52 25.70 -7.62
C ALA A 231 11.92 26.38 -6.30
N LEU A 232 10.98 27.10 -5.67
CA LEU A 232 11.15 27.63 -4.32
C LEU A 232 11.31 26.51 -3.29
N ALA A 233 10.61 25.41 -3.52
CA ALA A 233 10.75 24.18 -2.76
C ALA A 233 10.21 23.00 -3.56
N GLU A 234 10.81 21.83 -3.37
CA GLU A 234 10.23 20.56 -3.79
C GLU A 234 9.77 19.78 -2.56
N GLY A 235 8.68 19.06 -2.70
CA GLY A 235 8.07 18.35 -1.58
C GLY A 235 7.07 17.31 -2.00
N LEU A 236 6.35 16.82 -0.99
CA LEU A 236 5.30 15.83 -1.15
C LEU A 236 3.98 16.41 -0.69
N VAL A 237 2.91 16.15 -1.43
CA VAL A 237 1.57 16.42 -0.92
C VAL A 237 1.35 15.55 0.32
N TYR A 238 1.21 16.18 1.48
CA TYR A 238 0.92 15.49 2.73
C TYR A 238 -0.58 15.20 2.83
N ARG A 239 -1.40 16.22 2.57
CA ARG A 239 -2.86 16.11 2.66
C ARG A 239 -3.53 17.10 1.72
N VAL A 240 -4.62 16.66 1.10
CA VAL A 240 -5.52 17.52 0.34
C VAL A 240 -6.80 17.72 1.17
N LYS A 241 -7.24 18.96 1.29
CA LYS A 241 -8.53 19.38 1.87
C LYS A 241 -9.31 20.15 0.81
N ASP A 242 -10.61 20.34 1.02
CA ASP A 242 -11.46 21.04 0.05
C ASP A 242 -10.95 22.45 -0.29
N ALA A 243 -10.43 23.20 0.70
CA ALA A 243 -9.96 24.58 0.54
C ALA A 243 -8.43 24.75 0.72
N ALA A 244 -7.67 23.66 0.87
CA ALA A 244 -6.24 23.75 1.16
C ALA A 244 -5.47 22.51 0.73
N ILE A 245 -4.24 22.71 0.24
CA ILE A 245 -3.29 21.63 -0.01
C ILE A 245 -2.08 21.80 0.90
N LEU A 246 -1.76 20.74 1.65
CA LEU A 246 -0.65 20.71 2.59
C LEU A 246 0.51 19.99 1.93
N VAL A 247 1.65 20.67 1.83
CA VAL A 247 2.87 20.14 1.20
C VAL A 247 3.95 20.01 2.25
N ALA A 248 4.45 18.79 2.46
CA ALA A 248 5.62 18.54 3.28
C ALA A 248 6.89 18.80 2.47
N VAL A 249 7.72 19.72 2.96
CA VAL A 249 9.03 20.07 2.41
C VAL A 249 10.11 19.82 3.45
N ASP A 250 11.30 19.53 2.98
CA ASP A 250 12.45 19.28 3.83
C ASP A 250 12.85 20.52 4.65
N GLU A 251 12.89 21.68 4.01
CA GLU A 251 13.10 22.99 4.63
C GLU A 251 12.16 24.00 3.99
N ALA A 252 11.49 24.83 4.80
CA ALA A 252 10.61 25.86 4.27
C ALA A 252 11.44 27.01 3.70
N PRO A 253 11.15 27.50 2.48
CA PRO A 253 11.90 28.61 1.90
C PRO A 253 11.79 29.87 2.76
N GLU A 254 12.91 30.58 2.87
CA GLU A 254 13.04 31.79 3.69
C GLU A 254 12.32 32.99 3.03
N GLU A 255 12.35 33.06 1.70
CA GLU A 255 11.77 34.14 0.91
C GLU A 255 10.83 33.59 -0.19
N GLY A 256 9.94 34.46 -0.70
CA GLY A 256 9.08 34.16 -1.85
C GLY A 256 7.74 33.50 -1.54
N LEU A 257 7.49 33.07 -0.30
CA LEU A 257 6.19 32.53 0.16
C LEU A 257 5.09 33.59 0.33
N ASP A 258 5.48 34.86 0.39
CA ASP A 258 4.63 36.06 0.50
C ASP A 258 4.00 36.47 -0.85
N ARG A 259 4.54 35.96 -1.95
CA ARG A 259 4.06 36.21 -3.30
C ARG A 259 3.01 35.18 -3.71
N PRO A 260 2.17 35.45 -4.73
CA PRO A 260 1.32 34.41 -5.30
C PRO A 260 2.15 33.24 -5.81
N LEU A 261 1.75 32.03 -5.45
CA LEU A 261 2.46 30.77 -5.73
C LEU A 261 1.69 29.93 -6.75
N ARG A 262 2.40 29.02 -7.40
CA ARG A 262 1.81 27.90 -8.14
C ARG A 262 2.43 26.59 -7.68
N LEU A 263 1.62 25.54 -7.65
CA LEU A 263 2.04 24.19 -7.30
C LEU A 263 1.93 23.31 -8.55
N GLU A 264 3.03 22.66 -8.90
CA GLU A 264 3.13 21.81 -10.10
C GLU A 264 3.41 20.36 -9.70
N LYS A 265 2.64 19.42 -10.26
CA LYS A 265 2.88 17.99 -10.05
C LYS A 265 4.06 17.52 -10.92
N LEU A 266 5.07 16.93 -10.27
CA LEU A 266 6.26 16.37 -10.92
C LEU A 266 6.08 14.88 -11.22
N ALA A 267 6.80 14.38 -12.22
CA ALA A 267 6.93 12.94 -12.49
C ALA A 267 7.85 12.28 -11.46
N ASN A 268 7.54 11.04 -11.05
CA ASN A 268 8.34 10.35 -10.04
C ASN A 268 9.48 9.55 -10.68
N GLU A 269 10.57 10.22 -11.05
CA GLU A 269 11.73 9.58 -11.69
C GLU A 269 12.52 8.65 -10.77
N VAL A 270 12.36 8.80 -9.45
CA VAL A 270 13.10 8.02 -8.44
C VAL A 270 12.77 6.53 -8.55
N THR A 271 11.51 6.19 -8.84
CA THR A 271 11.07 4.79 -9.01
C THR A 271 11.78 4.11 -10.17
N TYR A 272 11.80 4.73 -11.35
CA TYR A 272 12.45 4.18 -12.54
C TYR A 272 13.96 4.06 -12.38
N ARG A 273 14.58 5.05 -11.72
CA ARG A 273 16.01 4.98 -11.40
C ARG A 273 16.33 3.76 -10.54
N ARG A 274 15.49 3.46 -9.53
CA ARG A 274 15.67 2.28 -8.66
C ARG A 274 15.49 0.98 -9.44
N TYR A 275 14.46 0.87 -10.27
CA TYR A 275 14.26 -0.33 -11.10
C TYR A 275 15.44 -0.57 -12.04
N ARG A 276 15.95 0.48 -12.69
CA ARG A 276 17.16 0.38 -13.51
C ARG A 276 18.39 -0.06 -12.73
N GLN A 277 18.61 0.50 -11.53
CA GLN A 277 19.71 0.06 -10.66
C GLN A 277 19.59 -1.43 -10.32
N THR A 278 18.38 -1.92 -10.00
CA THR A 278 18.15 -3.36 -9.76
C THR A 278 18.47 -4.21 -11.00
N LEU A 279 18.08 -3.77 -12.19
CA LEU A 279 18.42 -4.47 -13.44
C LEU A 279 19.93 -4.52 -13.67
N VAL A 280 20.65 -3.43 -13.41
CA VAL A 280 22.12 -3.38 -13.52
C VAL A 280 22.78 -4.32 -12.50
N SER A 281 22.28 -4.36 -11.25
CA SER A 281 22.77 -5.31 -10.25
C SER A 281 22.53 -6.76 -10.68
N LEU A 282 21.36 -7.07 -11.24
CA LEU A 282 21.05 -8.40 -11.77
C LEU A 282 21.91 -8.77 -12.99
N SER A 283 22.25 -7.81 -13.86
CA SER A 283 23.12 -8.08 -15.02
C SER A 283 24.56 -8.37 -14.59
N ALA A 284 25.06 -7.72 -13.54
CA ALA A 284 26.37 -8.04 -12.97
C ALA A 284 26.42 -9.49 -12.43
N CYS A 285 25.33 -9.96 -11.80
CA CYS A 285 25.19 -11.36 -11.41
C CYS A 285 25.09 -12.32 -12.62
N ALA A 286 24.64 -11.86 -13.78
CA ALA A 286 24.58 -12.69 -14.98
C ALA A 286 25.93 -12.85 -15.70
N ALA A 287 26.86 -11.89 -15.52
CA ALA A 287 28.09 -11.77 -16.30
C ALA A 287 29.35 -12.38 -15.64
N GLY A 288 29.21 -13.09 -14.50
CA GLY A 288 30.35 -13.74 -13.85
C GLY A 288 30.23 -13.90 -12.33
N GLY A 289 29.23 -13.31 -11.68
CA GLY A 289 28.85 -13.71 -10.32
C GLY A 289 28.00 -14.98 -10.34
N GLU A 290 28.04 -15.81 -9.29
CA GLU A 290 27.03 -16.88 -9.17
C GLU A 290 25.64 -16.21 -9.01
N PRO A 291 24.68 -16.45 -9.94
CA PRO A 291 23.34 -15.95 -9.75
C PRO A 291 22.77 -16.55 -8.46
N SER A 292 22.13 -15.72 -7.65
CA SER A 292 21.54 -16.23 -6.40
C SER A 292 20.59 -17.39 -6.71
N ARG A 293 20.60 -18.43 -5.87
CA ARG A 293 19.69 -19.60 -5.98
C ARG A 293 18.22 -19.21 -6.22
N LEU A 294 17.78 -18.06 -5.70
CA LEU A 294 16.45 -17.51 -5.92
C LEU A 294 16.19 -17.14 -7.39
N VAL A 295 17.18 -16.57 -8.08
CA VAL A 295 17.12 -16.26 -9.52
C VAL A 295 16.98 -17.55 -10.32
N ASP A 296 17.78 -18.57 -10.00
CA ASP A 296 17.67 -19.86 -10.70
C ASP A 296 16.31 -20.52 -10.51
N ILE A 297 15.72 -20.40 -9.32
CA ILE A 297 14.36 -20.87 -9.08
C ILE A 297 13.34 -20.05 -9.87
N ALA A 298 13.46 -18.71 -9.87
CA ALA A 298 12.54 -17.82 -10.59
C ALA A 298 12.55 -18.07 -12.11
N PHE A 299 13.70 -18.45 -12.68
CA PHE A 299 13.85 -18.79 -14.09
C PHE A 299 13.71 -20.30 -14.38
N GLY A 300 13.30 -21.11 -13.40
CA GLY A 300 13.01 -22.54 -13.59
C GLY A 300 14.24 -23.40 -13.89
N ARG A 301 15.43 -22.97 -13.43
CA ARG A 301 16.71 -23.71 -13.47
C ARG A 301 16.93 -24.54 -12.22
N ALA A 302 16.29 -24.18 -11.11
CA ALA A 302 16.32 -24.92 -9.84
C ALA A 302 14.91 -25.08 -9.24
N GLN A 303 14.76 -26.04 -8.34
CA GLN A 303 13.51 -26.28 -7.60
C GLN A 303 13.60 -25.74 -6.17
N PRO A 304 12.52 -25.16 -5.63
CA PRO A 304 12.50 -24.68 -4.25
C PRO A 304 12.54 -25.83 -3.25
N GLY A 305 13.36 -25.68 -2.21
CA GLY A 305 13.48 -26.63 -1.11
C GLY A 305 12.52 -26.33 0.04
N PHE A 306 12.00 -27.39 0.68
CA PHE A 306 11.17 -27.29 1.87
C PHE A 306 11.70 -28.23 2.97
N GLN A 307 11.67 -27.79 4.22
CA GLN A 307 12.02 -28.56 5.41
C GLN A 307 10.97 -28.37 6.50
N PRO A 308 10.36 -29.45 7.00
CA PRO A 308 9.23 -29.35 7.94
C PRO A 308 9.66 -28.66 9.24
N PRO A 309 9.01 -27.53 9.60
CA PRO A 309 9.36 -26.78 10.79
C PRO A 309 8.68 -27.36 12.02
N ARG A 310 9.36 -27.33 13.16
CA ARG A 310 8.71 -27.40 14.47
C ARG A 310 8.29 -25.99 14.86
N TRP A 311 6.99 -25.75 15.00
CA TRP A 311 6.46 -24.46 15.41
C TRP A 311 5.10 -24.62 16.09
N THR A 312 4.72 -23.60 16.85
CA THR A 312 3.42 -23.51 17.52
C THR A 312 2.84 -22.13 17.28
N PRO A 313 1.57 -22.01 16.84
CA PRO A 313 0.96 -20.71 16.60
C PRO A 313 1.00 -19.80 17.83
N LEU A 314 1.47 -18.57 17.67
CA LEU A 314 1.38 -17.53 18.69
C LEU A 314 -0.05 -17.00 18.75
N ASN A 315 -0.68 -16.79 17.59
CA ASN A 315 -2.10 -16.52 17.50
C ASN A 315 -2.93 -17.82 17.55
N LYS A 316 -3.63 -18.06 18.66
CA LYS A 316 -4.52 -19.22 18.85
C LYS A 316 -5.77 -19.17 17.96
N GLY A 317 -6.13 -18.00 17.45
CA GLY A 317 -7.32 -17.79 16.62
C GLY A 317 -7.14 -18.08 15.13
N LEU A 318 -6.00 -18.64 14.70
CA LEU A 318 -5.79 -19.02 13.31
C LEU A 318 -6.64 -20.22 12.94
N ASP A 319 -7.32 -20.13 11.80
CA ASP A 319 -7.98 -21.28 11.19
C ASP A 319 -6.97 -22.27 10.60
N GLU A 320 -7.44 -23.44 10.19
CA GLU A 320 -6.58 -24.50 9.68
C GLU A 320 -5.85 -24.11 8.38
N SER A 321 -6.51 -23.37 7.49
CA SER A 321 -5.93 -22.92 6.22
C SER A 321 -4.78 -21.94 6.45
N GLN A 322 -4.94 -21.03 7.42
CA GLN A 322 -3.93 -20.08 7.83
C GLN A 322 -2.75 -20.79 8.52
N ARG A 323 -3.02 -21.78 9.37
CA ARG A 323 -1.96 -22.60 9.99
C ARG A 323 -1.16 -23.36 8.94
N ARG A 324 -1.82 -23.99 7.97
CA ARG A 324 -1.13 -24.66 6.85
C ARG A 324 -0.27 -23.69 6.05
N ALA A 325 -0.80 -22.50 5.74
CA ALA A 325 -0.05 -21.47 5.02
C ALA A 325 1.20 -21.01 5.79
N VAL A 326 1.08 -20.73 7.09
CA VAL A 326 2.23 -20.37 7.94
C VAL A 326 3.22 -21.52 8.03
N GLY A 327 2.76 -22.76 8.25
CA GLY A 327 3.62 -23.94 8.30
C GLY A 327 4.38 -24.18 7.00
N LEU A 328 3.72 -23.99 5.85
CA LEU A 328 4.36 -24.09 4.54
C LEU A 328 5.41 -23.00 4.36
N ALA A 329 5.10 -21.74 4.67
CA ALA A 329 6.06 -20.65 4.56
C ALA A 329 7.27 -20.82 5.49
N LEU A 330 7.05 -21.25 6.74
CA LEU A 330 8.11 -21.56 7.70
C LEU A 330 8.95 -22.78 7.30
N SER A 331 8.45 -23.60 6.36
CA SER A 331 9.16 -24.75 5.81
C SER A 331 10.00 -24.40 4.59
N ALA A 332 9.68 -23.32 3.88
CA ALA A 332 10.37 -22.94 2.67
C ALA A 332 11.79 -22.46 2.96
N LYS A 333 12.77 -22.98 2.21
CA LYS A 333 14.15 -22.49 2.23
C LYS A 333 14.37 -21.33 1.28
N ASP A 334 13.66 -21.35 0.15
CA ASP A 334 13.95 -20.50 -0.99
C ASP A 334 12.80 -19.51 -1.26
N ILE A 335 11.63 -20.02 -1.66
CA ILE A 335 10.45 -19.21 -1.98
C ILE A 335 9.17 -19.97 -1.60
N CYS A 336 8.19 -19.22 -1.10
CA CYS A 336 6.84 -19.72 -0.83
C CYS A 336 5.82 -18.72 -1.39
N LEU A 337 4.78 -19.24 -2.04
CA LEU A 337 3.66 -18.43 -2.52
C LEU A 337 2.43 -18.76 -1.69
N ILE A 338 1.94 -17.77 -0.95
CA ILE A 338 0.66 -17.86 -0.23
C ILE A 338 -0.37 -17.08 -1.02
N HIS A 339 -1.39 -17.78 -1.52
CA HIS A 339 -2.55 -17.15 -2.11
C HIS A 339 -3.62 -16.93 -1.05
N GLY A 340 -4.21 -15.73 -1.00
CA GLY A 340 -5.35 -15.44 -0.16
C GLY A 340 -6.42 -14.62 -0.88
N PRO A 341 -7.61 -15.18 -1.12
CA PRO A 341 -8.77 -14.43 -1.62
C PRO A 341 -9.16 -13.23 -0.72
N PRO A 342 -10.03 -12.31 -1.17
CA PRO A 342 -10.51 -11.23 -0.33
C PRO A 342 -11.21 -11.77 0.92
N GLY A 343 -10.93 -11.17 2.08
CA GLY A 343 -11.55 -11.56 3.36
C GLY A 343 -10.95 -12.78 4.08
N THR A 344 -9.99 -13.51 3.51
CA THR A 344 -9.43 -14.75 4.13
C THR A 344 -8.37 -14.53 5.21
N GLY A 345 -8.18 -13.30 5.67
CA GLY A 345 -7.25 -13.00 6.76
C GLY A 345 -5.76 -13.03 6.37
N LYS A 346 -5.40 -12.81 5.10
CA LYS A 346 -4.00 -12.70 4.61
C LYS A 346 -3.06 -11.97 5.57
N THR A 347 -3.44 -10.77 5.99
CA THR A 347 -2.63 -9.94 6.88
C THR A 347 -2.40 -10.63 8.23
N THR A 348 -3.41 -11.32 8.77
CA THR A 348 -3.29 -12.10 10.02
C THR A 348 -2.28 -13.24 9.85
N THR A 349 -2.34 -13.97 8.73
CA THR A 349 -1.39 -15.02 8.37
C THR A 349 0.04 -14.48 8.26
N LEU A 350 0.23 -13.33 7.60
CA LEU A 350 1.54 -12.70 7.45
C LEU A 350 2.12 -12.21 8.78
N ILE A 351 1.30 -11.64 9.66
CA ILE A 351 1.76 -11.20 10.99
C ILE A 351 2.26 -12.38 11.81
N GLU A 352 1.51 -13.50 11.81
CA GLU A 352 1.97 -14.73 12.46
C GLU A 352 3.32 -15.18 11.91
N LEU A 353 3.46 -15.24 10.58
CA LEU A 353 4.70 -15.64 9.92
C LEU A 353 5.89 -14.75 10.34
N ILE A 354 5.69 -13.42 10.32
CA ILE A 354 6.73 -12.46 10.74
C ILE A 354 7.10 -12.67 12.21
N LEU A 355 6.12 -12.87 13.09
CA LEU A 355 6.35 -13.11 14.52
C LEU A 355 7.14 -14.40 14.76
N GLN A 356 6.84 -15.46 13.99
CA GLN A 356 7.54 -16.74 14.08
C GLN A 356 8.99 -16.64 13.61
N GLU A 357 9.24 -15.98 12.48
CA GLU A 357 10.59 -15.75 11.97
C GLU A 357 11.41 -14.86 12.92
N ALA A 358 10.81 -13.79 13.45
CA ALA A 358 11.46 -12.97 14.47
C ALA A 358 11.78 -13.77 15.74
N LYS A 359 10.89 -14.68 16.17
CA LYS A 359 11.12 -15.58 17.31
C LYS A 359 12.27 -16.57 17.07
N ARG A 360 12.52 -16.94 15.80
CA ARG A 360 13.67 -17.76 15.38
C ARG A 360 14.99 -16.97 15.33
N GLY A 361 14.95 -15.66 15.56
CA GLY A 361 16.11 -14.77 15.47
C GLY A 361 16.36 -14.23 14.05
N SER A 362 15.48 -14.52 13.09
CA SER A 362 15.58 -13.99 11.73
C SER A 362 15.31 -12.48 11.71
N ARG A 363 16.04 -11.75 10.86
CA ARG A 363 15.72 -10.36 10.51
C ARG A 363 14.80 -10.36 9.29
N VAL A 364 13.63 -9.74 9.41
CA VAL A 364 12.58 -9.84 8.39
C VAL A 364 12.43 -8.52 7.65
N LEU A 365 12.65 -8.53 6.33
CA LEU A 365 12.28 -7.42 5.44
C LEU A 365 10.88 -7.67 4.87
N VAL A 366 9.95 -6.75 5.14
CA VAL A 366 8.57 -6.80 4.64
C VAL A 366 8.38 -5.71 3.60
N CYS A 367 7.99 -6.11 2.39
CA CYS A 367 7.73 -5.21 1.27
C CYS A 367 6.28 -5.31 0.81
N ALA A 368 5.68 -4.19 0.42
CA ALA A 368 4.37 -4.16 -0.22
C ALA A 368 4.28 -3.06 -1.30
N ALA A 369 3.27 -3.18 -2.16
CA ALA A 369 3.13 -2.28 -3.30
C ALA A 369 2.67 -0.87 -2.95
N SER A 370 1.94 -0.70 -1.85
CA SER A 370 1.41 0.60 -1.40
C SER A 370 1.84 0.91 0.02
N ASN A 371 1.98 2.20 0.34
CA ASN A 371 2.27 2.64 1.72
C ASN A 371 1.22 2.16 2.71
N ILE A 372 -0.07 2.27 2.34
CA ILE A 372 -1.20 1.83 3.17
C ILE A 372 -1.09 0.34 3.52
N ALA A 373 -0.68 -0.52 2.57
CA ALA A 373 -0.51 -1.94 2.86
C ALA A 373 0.62 -2.19 3.87
N VAL A 374 1.73 -1.46 3.77
CA VAL A 374 2.82 -1.54 4.74
C VAL A 374 2.38 -1.02 6.10
N ASP A 375 1.69 0.12 6.15
CA ASP A 375 1.26 0.75 7.39
C ASP A 375 0.27 -0.14 8.14
N ASN A 376 -0.70 -0.74 7.44
CA ASN A 376 -1.61 -1.74 8.01
C ASN A 376 -0.89 -2.95 8.60
N LEU A 377 0.23 -3.38 8.00
CA LEU A 377 1.07 -4.45 8.55
C LEU A 377 1.80 -4.00 9.81
N VAL A 378 2.41 -2.80 9.78
CA VAL A 378 3.11 -2.23 10.94
C VAL A 378 2.18 -2.08 12.13
N GLU A 379 1.01 -1.45 11.94
CA GLU A 379 0.03 -1.19 13.00
C GLU A 379 -0.35 -2.49 13.71
N ARG A 380 -0.71 -3.52 12.93
CA ARG A 380 -1.12 -4.80 13.49
C ARG A 380 0.05 -5.59 14.09
N LEU A 381 1.26 -5.49 13.54
CA LEU A 381 2.45 -6.14 14.08
C LEU A 381 2.81 -5.57 15.46
N VAL A 382 2.83 -4.24 15.58
CA VAL A 382 3.12 -3.54 16.85
C VAL A 382 2.05 -3.87 17.90
N ARG A 383 0.78 -3.96 17.49
CA ARG A 383 -0.31 -4.37 18.38
C ARG A 383 -0.19 -5.83 18.82
N ALA A 384 0.24 -6.72 17.92
CA ALA A 384 0.37 -8.15 18.22
C ALA A 384 1.54 -8.46 19.16
N SER A 385 2.66 -7.74 19.05
CA SER A 385 3.81 -7.94 19.93
C SER A 385 4.66 -6.68 20.09
N ARG A 386 4.68 -6.14 21.31
CA ARG A 386 5.59 -5.05 21.69
C ARG A 386 7.06 -5.45 21.78
N LYS A 387 7.36 -6.76 21.72
CA LYS A 387 8.74 -7.27 21.77
C LYS A 387 9.47 -7.14 20.44
N ILE A 388 8.74 -7.03 19.33
CA ILE A 388 9.36 -6.87 18.01
C ILE A 388 9.66 -5.40 17.77
N ARG A 389 10.94 -5.11 17.54
CA ARG A 389 11.38 -3.81 17.02
C ARG A 389 11.11 -3.74 15.52
N ALA A 390 9.91 -3.28 15.17
CA ALA A 390 9.51 -2.98 13.80
C ALA A 390 9.98 -1.58 13.40
N VAL A 391 10.65 -1.44 12.26
CA VAL A 391 11.13 -0.16 11.71
C VAL A 391 10.46 0.09 10.37
N ARG A 392 9.64 1.14 10.30
CA ARG A 392 8.96 1.58 9.09
C ARG A 392 9.84 2.57 8.31
N MET A 393 10.19 2.21 7.09
CA MET A 393 11.06 2.99 6.20
C MET A 393 10.25 3.75 5.17
N GLY A 394 10.29 5.07 5.17
CA GLY A 394 9.61 5.89 4.18
C GLY A 394 9.43 7.30 4.70
N HIS A 395 9.14 8.24 3.79
CA HIS A 395 8.94 9.62 4.18
C HIS A 395 7.74 9.75 5.15
N PRO A 396 7.82 10.47 6.29
CA PRO A 396 6.76 10.58 7.30
C PRO A 396 5.43 11.08 6.75
N ALA A 397 5.48 12.01 5.80
CA ALA A 397 4.29 12.47 5.08
C ALA A 397 3.55 11.37 4.28
N ARG A 398 4.16 10.19 4.12
CA ARG A 398 3.60 9.00 3.46
C ARG A 398 3.08 7.94 4.42
N LEU A 399 3.16 8.21 5.72
CA LEU A 399 2.83 7.27 6.78
C LEU A 399 1.50 7.65 7.42
N LEU A 400 0.73 6.63 7.81
CA LEU A 400 -0.41 6.82 8.70
C LEU A 400 0.06 7.31 10.10
N PRO A 401 -0.71 8.19 10.77
CA PRO A 401 -0.36 8.70 12.09
C PRO A 401 -0.03 7.62 13.12
N GLU A 402 -0.76 6.51 13.09
CA GLU A 402 -0.62 5.38 14.02
C GLU A 402 0.72 4.66 13.89
N VAL A 403 1.39 4.78 12.73
CA VAL A 403 2.67 4.12 12.46
C VAL A 403 3.86 5.09 12.45
N LEU A 404 3.63 6.40 12.61
CA LEU A 404 4.70 7.40 12.66
C LEU A 404 5.72 7.08 13.74
N ASP A 405 5.26 6.63 14.91
CA ASP A 405 6.14 6.18 15.99
C ASP A 405 7.02 5.01 15.58
N SER A 406 6.58 4.16 14.65
CA SER A 406 7.40 3.04 14.17
C SER A 406 8.38 3.45 13.07
N SER A 407 8.34 4.69 12.58
CA SER A 407 9.23 5.16 11.52
C SER A 407 10.70 5.17 11.95
N LEU A 408 11.61 5.02 10.98
CA LEU A 408 13.05 5.15 11.23
C LEU A 408 13.37 6.49 11.90
N GLU A 409 12.83 7.59 11.35
CA GLU A 409 13.07 8.93 11.86
C GLU A 409 12.60 9.07 13.32
N ALA A 410 11.38 8.60 13.66
CA ALA A 410 10.89 8.65 15.03
C ALA A 410 11.73 7.80 16.00
N GLN A 411 12.25 6.66 15.54
CA GLN A 411 13.11 5.82 16.37
C GLN A 411 14.48 6.44 16.63
N VAL A 412 15.08 7.08 15.62
CA VAL A 412 16.32 7.84 15.77
C VAL A 412 16.11 9.00 16.76
N LEU A 413 14.99 9.72 16.65
CA LEU A 413 14.64 10.77 17.62
C LEU A 413 14.50 10.24 19.05
N ARG A 414 14.04 9.00 19.23
CA ARG A 414 13.90 8.40 20.57
C ARG A 414 15.23 7.88 21.12
N SER A 415 16.14 7.42 20.27
CA SER A 415 17.42 6.86 20.68
C SER A 415 18.49 7.91 20.95
N ASP A 416 18.40 9.07 20.28
CA ASP A 416 19.32 10.18 20.45
C ASP A 416 19.01 10.88 21.78
N ASN A 417 19.39 10.22 22.88
CA ASN A 417 19.30 10.62 24.28
C ASN A 417 20.20 11.82 24.64
N SER A 418 20.53 12.71 23.69
CA SER A 418 21.15 13.98 24.08
C SER A 418 20.09 14.78 24.85
N SER A 419 20.44 15.24 26.06
CA SER A 419 19.61 16.18 26.84
C SER A 419 19.13 17.33 25.94
N ILE A 420 20.02 17.79 25.07
CA ILE A 420 19.81 18.86 24.10
C ILE A 420 18.71 18.54 23.07
N ALA A 421 18.59 17.32 22.55
CA ALA A 421 17.49 16.99 21.63
C ALA A 421 16.12 16.92 22.34
N ARG A 422 16.09 16.59 23.64
CA ARG A 422 14.88 16.74 24.46
C ARG A 422 14.56 18.19 24.74
N ASP A 423 15.58 19.01 24.98
CA ASP A 423 15.45 20.45 25.23
C ASP A 423 14.91 21.15 23.98
N CYS A 424 15.49 20.91 22.79
CA CYS A 424 14.99 21.42 21.52
C CYS A 424 13.52 21.02 21.28
N ARG A 425 13.13 19.78 21.61
CA ARG A 425 11.73 19.33 21.49
C ARG A 425 10.79 20.01 22.49
N ALA A 426 11.25 20.19 23.72
CA ALA A 426 10.48 20.91 24.73
C ALA A 426 10.27 22.37 24.29
N ASP A 427 11.29 22.99 23.72
CA ASP A 427 11.24 24.36 23.23
C ASP A 427 10.39 24.48 21.96
N MET A 428 10.46 23.51 21.04
CA MET A 428 9.53 23.42 19.91
C MET A 428 8.07 23.30 20.37
N LYS A 429 7.80 22.51 21.43
CA LYS A 429 6.45 22.36 21.98
C LYS A 429 5.97 23.65 22.66
N LYS A 430 6.84 24.36 23.37
CA LYS A 430 6.55 25.66 23.99
C LYS A 430 6.27 26.72 22.92
N ALA A 431 7.13 26.83 21.91
CA ALA A 431 6.98 27.76 20.80
C ALA A 431 5.71 27.48 19.97
N SER A 432 5.40 26.21 19.70
CA SER A 432 4.13 25.82 19.04
C SER A 432 2.90 26.16 19.90
N ALA A 433 2.97 25.95 21.22
CA ALA A 433 1.89 26.32 22.13
C ALA A 433 1.71 27.84 22.25
N ALA A 434 2.81 28.60 22.19
CA ALA A 434 2.77 30.06 22.14
C ALA A 434 2.13 30.56 20.83
N LEU A 435 2.45 29.92 19.70
CA LEU A 435 1.84 30.21 18.41
C LEU A 435 0.32 30.00 18.40
N LEU A 436 -0.17 28.96 19.08
CA LEU A 436 -1.60 28.65 19.23
C LEU A 436 -2.37 29.67 20.08
N LYS A 437 -1.69 30.36 21.02
CA LYS A 437 -2.28 31.39 21.88
C LYS A 437 -2.38 32.76 21.21
N LEU A 438 -1.62 32.99 20.14
CA LEU A 438 -1.62 34.26 19.42
C LEU A 438 -2.79 34.39 18.45
N GLY A 439 -3.38 35.57 18.42
CA GLY A 439 -4.49 35.89 17.53
C GLY A 439 -4.04 36.00 16.07
N ARG A 440 -4.99 36.13 15.13
CA ARG A 440 -4.66 36.38 13.70
C ARG A 440 -4.02 37.75 13.46
N ARG A 441 -4.05 38.67 14.45
CA ARG A 441 -3.56 40.05 14.34
C ARG A 441 -2.10 40.23 14.76
N ASP A 442 -1.49 39.24 15.43
CA ASP A 442 -0.12 39.32 15.95
C ASP A 442 0.90 38.83 14.91
N TYR A 443 0.89 39.43 13.72
CA TYR A 443 1.63 38.92 12.57
C TYR A 443 3.14 38.82 12.81
N GLU A 444 3.75 39.87 13.39
CA GLU A 444 5.18 39.91 13.66
C GLU A 444 5.61 38.90 14.73
N GLN A 445 4.85 38.77 15.81
CA GLN A 445 5.13 37.81 16.88
C GLN A 445 4.98 36.36 16.39
N ARG A 446 3.96 36.07 15.57
CA ARG A 446 3.83 34.74 14.93
C ARG A 446 4.98 34.46 13.98
N ARG A 447 5.46 35.47 13.24
CA ARG A 447 6.62 35.32 12.35
C ARG A 447 7.89 35.01 13.13
N ALA A 448 8.15 35.72 14.23
CA ALA A 448 9.29 35.48 15.11
C ALA A 448 9.29 34.06 15.70
N ILE A 449 8.15 33.62 16.25
CA ILE A 449 8.02 32.25 16.81
C ILE A 449 8.18 31.18 15.73
N ARG A 450 7.68 31.43 14.50
CA ARG A 450 7.89 30.49 13.38
C ARG A 450 9.36 30.43 12.96
N GLN A 451 10.10 31.55 13.00
CA GLN A 451 11.55 31.55 12.73
C GLN A 451 12.31 30.77 13.80
N GLU A 452 11.96 30.95 15.07
CA GLU A 452 12.53 30.19 16.19
C GLU A 452 12.25 28.67 16.03
N LEU A 453 11.02 28.28 15.70
CA LEU A 453 10.65 26.89 15.41
C LEU A 453 11.47 26.30 14.26
N ARG A 454 11.72 27.08 13.20
CA ARG A 454 12.56 26.63 12.07
C ARG A 454 14.01 26.42 12.49
N GLN A 455 14.57 27.34 13.27
CA GLN A 455 15.94 27.24 13.76
C GLN A 455 16.12 26.00 14.65
N LEU A 456 15.20 25.79 15.60
CA LEU A 456 15.19 24.60 16.45
C LEU A 456 15.07 23.30 15.62
N ALA A 457 14.23 23.28 14.59
CA ALA A 457 14.08 22.12 13.70
C ALA A 457 15.36 21.84 12.88
N LYS A 458 16.06 22.89 12.43
CA LYS A 458 17.32 22.79 11.67
C LYS A 458 18.45 22.22 12.54
N GLU A 459 18.55 22.71 13.77
CA GLU A 459 19.51 22.21 14.76
C GLU A 459 19.22 20.77 15.16
N GLU A 460 17.94 20.40 15.33
CA GLU A 460 17.54 19.02 15.57
C GLU A 460 17.99 18.12 14.40
N ARG A 461 17.76 18.55 13.16
CA ARG A 461 18.06 17.77 11.94
C ARG A 461 19.57 17.57 11.69
N GLN A 462 20.39 18.60 11.89
CA GLN A 462 21.84 18.48 11.72
C GLN A 462 22.46 17.44 12.66
N ARG A 463 21.92 17.31 13.88
CA ARG A 463 22.40 16.33 14.86
C ARG A 463 21.89 14.91 14.61
N GLN A 464 20.74 14.75 13.94
CA GLN A 464 20.15 13.46 13.58
C GLN A 464 20.91 12.69 12.49
N GLY A 465 21.67 13.39 11.62
CA GLY A 465 22.35 12.79 10.46
C GLY A 465 23.34 11.67 10.81
N GLY A 466 23.85 11.64 12.05
CA GLY A 466 24.82 10.64 12.52
C GLY A 466 24.23 9.33 13.07
N GLY A 467 22.95 9.28 13.47
CA GLY A 467 22.38 8.16 14.27
C GLY A 467 21.63 7.07 13.49
N ALA A 468 21.33 7.30 12.21
CA ALA A 468 20.42 6.45 11.42
C ALA A 468 20.98 5.05 11.07
N GLY A 469 22.30 4.88 11.03
CA GLY A 469 22.97 3.62 10.65
C GLY A 469 22.76 2.48 11.67
N GLY A 470 22.95 2.76 12.96
CA GLY A 470 22.81 1.76 14.04
C GLY A 470 21.38 1.25 14.23
N HIS A 471 20.39 2.09 13.92
CA HIS A 471 18.96 1.78 14.04
C HIS A 471 18.50 0.73 13.03
N ARG A 472 19.03 0.80 11.81
CA ARG A 472 18.76 -0.18 10.76
C ARG A 472 19.36 -1.54 11.08
N GLN A 473 20.57 -1.57 11.65
CA GLN A 473 21.27 -2.81 11.99
C GLN A 473 20.69 -3.52 13.23
N GLY A 474 20.06 -2.77 14.14
CA GLY A 474 19.42 -3.33 15.34
C GLY A 474 17.93 -3.66 15.20
N ALA A 475 17.35 -3.56 14.00
CA ALA A 475 15.94 -3.83 13.75
C ALA A 475 15.67 -5.35 13.58
N GLY A 476 14.67 -5.87 14.29
CA GLY A 476 14.20 -7.25 14.09
C GLY A 476 13.31 -7.40 12.86
N CYS A 477 12.59 -6.34 12.49
CA CYS A 477 11.77 -6.30 11.28
C CYS A 477 11.86 -4.91 10.63
N LEU A 478 12.16 -4.88 9.33
CA LEU A 478 12.21 -3.68 8.50
C LEU A 478 11.04 -3.71 7.52
N LEU A 479 10.24 -2.64 7.46
CA LEU A 479 9.06 -2.57 6.60
C LEU A 479 9.19 -1.40 5.62
N HIS A 480 9.08 -1.66 4.31
CA HIS A 480 9.34 -0.69 3.25
C HIS A 480 8.32 -0.83 2.10
N PRO A 481 7.87 0.26 1.44
CA PRO A 481 7.10 0.17 0.18
C PRO A 481 7.98 -0.32 -0.97
N HIS A 482 7.48 -0.46 -2.21
CA HIS A 482 8.35 -0.82 -3.34
C HIS A 482 9.61 0.06 -3.44
N GLY A 483 10.73 -0.56 -3.82
CA GLY A 483 12.03 0.11 -3.98
C GLY A 483 12.90 0.12 -2.73
N ALA A 484 12.93 -0.96 -1.94
CA ALA A 484 14.00 -1.21 -0.98
C ALA A 484 15.32 -1.33 -1.76
N SER A 485 16.10 -0.25 -1.85
CA SER A 485 17.49 -0.36 -2.25
C SER A 485 18.22 -1.15 -1.17
N GLY A 486 19.09 -2.09 -1.57
CA GLY A 486 20.05 -2.66 -0.64
C GLY A 486 20.80 -1.54 0.11
N PRO A 487 21.33 -1.82 1.31
CA PRO A 487 22.28 -0.89 1.89
C PRO A 487 23.37 -0.68 0.83
N GLY A 488 23.70 0.58 0.53
CA GLY A 488 24.96 0.86 -0.15
C GLY A 488 26.08 0.14 0.61
N PRO A 489 27.16 -0.27 -0.07
CA PRO A 489 28.28 -0.89 0.63
C PRO A 489 28.70 0.04 1.78
N ALA A 490 28.91 -0.58 2.95
CA ALA A 490 29.37 0.09 4.15
C ALA A 490 30.68 0.84 3.92
#